data_AF-A0A1A5YIV3-F1
#
_entry.id   AF-A0A1A5YIV3-F1
#
_cell.length_a   1.000
_cell.length_b   1.000
_cell.length_c   1.000
_cell.angle_alpha   90.00
_cell.angle_beta   90.00
_cell.angle_gamma   90.00
#
_symmetry.space_group_name_H-M   'P 1'
#
loop_
_entity.id
_entity.type
_entity.pdbx_description
1 polymer ?
#
loop_
_entity_poly.entity_id
_entity_poly.type
_entity_poly.pdbx_seq_one_letter_code
_entity_poly.pdbx_strand_id
1 'polypeptide(L)'
;MKSERSIKEAKTILAVTLLAGIILLAAGFIFMGMDSILFSSHKVLMALSLLPFSMALVSFLKLSRLKNAPHKMKKTIIAENDERLVALKNEADAGTLKLLQGILFLAYFGYTFIFPEEVFATAGWWTLLVLLLVSLLAQSLLRHRLSKSQASAE
;
A
#
# COMPACT_ATOMS: atom_id res chain seq x y z
N MET A 1 19.98 21.05 -4.20
CA MET A 1 19.78 20.53 -2.84
C MET A 1 18.44 19.83 -2.60
N LYS A 2 17.26 20.49 -2.61
CA LYS A 2 16.00 19.77 -2.21
C LYS A 2 15.40 18.81 -3.26
N SER A 3 15.56 19.05 -4.56
CA SER A 3 15.06 18.13 -5.60
C SER A 3 15.89 16.85 -5.73
N GLU A 4 17.21 16.91 -5.49
CA GLU A 4 18.11 15.76 -5.55
C GLU A 4 17.77 14.69 -4.51
N ARG A 5 17.33 15.13 -3.33
CA ARG A 5 16.82 14.23 -2.29
C ARG A 5 15.56 13.49 -2.75
N SER A 6 14.58 14.21 -3.30
CA SER A 6 13.35 13.62 -3.85
C SER A 6 13.63 12.63 -5.00
N ILE A 7 14.62 12.93 -5.86
CA ILE A 7 15.07 12.02 -6.91
C ILE A 7 15.68 10.74 -6.31
N LYS A 8 16.55 10.88 -5.31
CA LYS A 8 17.23 9.75 -4.68
C LYS A 8 16.22 8.83 -3.98
N GLU A 9 15.29 9.40 -3.23
CA GLU A 9 14.21 8.66 -2.55
C GLU A 9 13.34 7.91 -3.58
N ALA A 10 12.91 8.57 -4.66
CA ALA A 10 12.12 7.92 -5.70
C ALA A 10 12.88 6.78 -6.42
N LYS A 11 14.19 6.92 -6.64
CA LYS A 11 15.03 5.83 -7.18
C LYS A 11 15.12 4.65 -6.21
N THR A 12 15.32 4.91 -4.92
CA THR A 12 15.41 3.87 -3.90
C THR A 12 14.09 3.11 -3.79
N ILE A 13 12.96 3.82 -3.73
CA ILE A 13 11.63 3.22 -3.68
C ILE A 13 11.40 2.36 -4.94
N LEU A 14 11.71 2.88 -6.12
CA LEU A 14 11.61 2.13 -7.37
C LEU A 14 12.46 0.86 -7.35
N ALA A 15 13.71 0.93 -6.91
CA ALA A 15 14.61 -0.23 -6.86
C ALA A 15 14.10 -1.31 -5.90
N VAL A 16 13.71 -0.92 -4.67
CA VAL A 16 13.23 -1.86 -3.65
C VAL A 16 11.92 -2.51 -4.08
N THR A 17 10.97 -1.72 -4.59
CA THR A 17 9.66 -2.24 -5.03
C THR A 17 9.78 -3.13 -6.26
N LEU A 18 10.62 -2.77 -7.25
CA LEU A 18 10.86 -3.61 -8.42
C LEU A 18 11.50 -4.95 -8.03
N LEU A 19 12.49 -4.92 -7.14
CA LEU A 19 13.18 -6.12 -6.68
C LEU A 19 12.25 -7.04 -5.89
N ALA A 20 11.42 -6.47 -4.99
CA ALA A 20 10.38 -7.21 -4.29
C ALA A 20 9.38 -7.85 -5.28
N GLY A 21 8.94 -7.11 -6.31
CA GLY A 21 8.05 -7.61 -7.34
C GLY A 21 8.66 -8.77 -8.13
N ILE A 22 9.93 -8.66 -8.53
CA ILE A 22 10.65 -9.73 -9.23
C ILE A 22 10.78 -10.99 -8.36
N ILE A 23 11.11 -10.84 -7.07
CA ILE A 23 11.20 -11.98 -6.14
C ILE A 23 9.85 -12.69 -6.01
N LEU A 24 8.76 -11.94 -5.79
CA LEU A 24 7.42 -12.54 -5.69
C LEU A 24 7.01 -13.24 -6.98
N LEU A 25 7.29 -12.62 -8.14
CA LEU A 25 6.97 -13.19 -9.44
C LEU A 25 7.76 -14.48 -9.69
N ALA A 26 9.07 -14.46 -9.41
CA ALA A 26 9.94 -15.63 -9.54
C ALA A 26 9.51 -16.77 -8.61
N ALA A 27 9.15 -16.46 -7.36
CA ALA A 27 8.56 -17.44 -6.44
C ALA A 27 7.28 -18.04 -7.04
N GLY A 28 6.38 -17.20 -7.57
CA GLY A 28 5.16 -17.65 -8.25
C GLY A 28 5.42 -18.62 -9.40
N PHE A 29 6.43 -18.36 -10.24
CA PHE A 29 6.83 -19.25 -11.33
C PHE A 29 7.47 -20.56 -10.84
N ILE A 30 8.31 -20.52 -9.80
CA ILE A 30 8.91 -21.72 -9.21
C ILE A 30 7.82 -22.64 -8.65
N PHE A 31 6.85 -22.07 -7.91
CA PHE A 31 5.71 -22.83 -7.39
C PHE A 31 4.81 -23.38 -8.49
N MET A 32 4.69 -22.68 -9.63
CA MET A 32 3.98 -23.19 -10.81
C MET A 32 4.67 -24.42 -11.41
N GLY A 33 6.02 -24.44 -11.46
CA GLY A 33 6.79 -25.55 -12.02
C GLY A 33 6.90 -26.78 -11.12
N MET A 34 6.68 -26.63 -9.81
CA MET A 34 6.85 -27.71 -8.83
C MET A 34 5.60 -28.58 -8.59
N ASP A 35 4.49 -28.33 -9.31
CA ASP A 35 3.21 -29.06 -9.30
C ASP A 35 2.82 -29.66 -7.92
N SER A 36 3.10 -28.89 -6.87
CA SER A 36 3.06 -29.39 -5.49
C SER A 36 1.68 -29.10 -4.91
N ILE A 37 0.96 -30.19 -4.63
CA ILE A 37 -0.40 -30.25 -4.09
C ILE A 37 -0.59 -29.39 -2.83
N LEU A 38 0.49 -29.04 -2.11
CA LEU A 38 0.45 -28.23 -0.89
C LEU A 38 0.20 -26.73 -1.12
N PHE A 39 0.42 -26.19 -2.33
CA PHE A 39 0.17 -24.77 -2.62
C PHE A 39 -0.43 -24.59 -4.02
N SER A 40 -1.73 -24.82 -4.16
CA SER A 40 -2.54 -24.38 -5.33
C SER A 40 -2.65 -22.84 -5.48
N SER A 41 -1.73 -22.11 -4.84
CA SER A 41 -1.72 -20.67 -4.53
C SER A 41 -0.75 -19.88 -5.41
N HIS A 42 -0.13 -20.50 -6.43
CA HIS A 42 0.80 -19.83 -7.36
C HIS A 42 0.16 -18.59 -8.04
N LYS A 43 -1.15 -18.65 -8.34
CA LYS A 43 -1.93 -17.52 -8.85
C LYS A 43 -1.97 -16.34 -7.86
N VAL A 44 -2.03 -16.63 -6.56
CA VAL A 44 -2.05 -15.61 -5.50
C VAL A 44 -0.70 -14.91 -5.41
N LEU A 45 0.42 -15.63 -5.48
CA LEU A 45 1.76 -15.03 -5.45
C LEU A 45 2.01 -14.16 -6.69
N MET A 46 1.60 -14.62 -7.87
CA MET A 46 1.67 -13.83 -9.10
C MET A 46 0.77 -12.58 -9.01
N ALA A 47 -0.47 -12.71 -8.52
CA ALA A 47 -1.34 -11.56 -8.33
C ALA A 47 -0.79 -10.56 -7.29
N LEU A 48 -0.18 -11.07 -6.21
CA LEU A 48 0.42 -10.26 -5.16
C LEU A 48 1.64 -9.47 -5.67
N SER A 49 2.38 -10.00 -6.65
CA SER A 49 3.50 -9.31 -7.30
C SER A 49 3.07 -8.04 -8.07
N LEU A 50 1.80 -7.93 -8.49
CA LEU A 50 1.30 -6.74 -9.18
C LEU A 50 1.32 -5.49 -8.28
N LEU A 51 1.17 -5.67 -6.96
CA LEU A 51 1.23 -4.56 -6.00
C LEU A 51 2.59 -3.83 -6.06
N PRO A 52 3.74 -4.50 -5.80
CA PRO A 52 5.04 -3.85 -5.91
C PRO A 52 5.35 -3.34 -7.33
N PHE A 53 4.92 -4.04 -8.41
CA PHE A 53 5.10 -3.54 -9.77
C PHE A 53 4.32 -2.26 -10.06
N SER A 54 3.06 -2.17 -9.60
CA SER A 54 2.26 -0.96 -9.76
C SER A 54 2.90 0.24 -9.03
N MET A 55 3.45 0.00 -7.83
CA MET A 55 4.14 1.03 -7.06
C MET A 55 5.47 1.46 -7.70
N ALA A 56 6.21 0.51 -8.29
CA ALA A 56 7.40 0.78 -9.08
C ALA A 56 7.06 1.65 -10.32
N LEU A 57 5.95 1.36 -11.00
CA LEU A 57 5.47 2.12 -12.16
C LEU A 57 5.09 3.56 -11.77
N VAL A 58 4.38 3.76 -10.66
CA VAL A 58 4.09 5.11 -10.15
C VAL A 58 5.38 5.88 -9.85
N SER A 59 6.35 5.23 -9.20
CA SER A 59 7.65 5.83 -8.89
C SER A 59 8.44 6.18 -10.15
N PHE A 60 8.37 5.32 -11.18
CA PHE A 60 8.98 5.55 -12.48
C PHE A 60 8.38 6.76 -13.19
N LEU A 61 7.04 6.85 -13.22
CA LEU A 61 6.33 7.99 -13.81
C LEU A 61 6.67 9.29 -13.08
N LYS A 62 6.75 9.26 -11.75
CA LYS A 62 7.18 10.41 -10.94
C LYS A 62 8.60 10.84 -11.32
N LEU A 63 9.54 9.90 -11.41
CA LEU A 63 10.93 10.17 -11.77
C LEU A 63 11.08 10.73 -13.19
N SER A 64 10.34 10.15 -14.14
CA SER A 64 10.32 10.56 -15.54
C SER A 64 9.79 11.99 -15.70
N ARG A 65 8.71 12.33 -14.99
CA ARG A 65 8.17 13.71 -14.96
C ARG A 65 9.14 14.69 -14.32
N LEU A 66 9.86 14.29 -13.27
CA LEU A 66 10.84 15.15 -12.62
C LEU A 66 12.05 15.46 -13.52
N LYS A 67 12.45 14.49 -14.36
CA LYS A 67 13.54 14.63 -15.35
C LYS A 67 13.11 15.44 -16.58
N ASN A 68 11.93 15.16 -17.12
CA ASN A 68 11.49 15.71 -18.42
C ASN A 68 10.73 17.04 -18.29
N ALA A 69 10.07 17.31 -17.16
CA ALA A 69 9.25 18.50 -16.97
C ALA A 69 9.29 19.02 -15.51
N PRO A 70 10.47 19.41 -14.98
CA PRO A 70 10.61 19.85 -13.59
C PRO A 70 9.75 21.08 -13.25
N HIS A 71 9.51 21.95 -14.22
CA HIS A 71 8.66 23.14 -14.06
C HIS A 71 7.21 22.79 -13.72
N LYS A 72 6.66 21.71 -14.29
CA LYS A 72 5.29 21.25 -13.99
C LYS A 72 5.20 20.59 -12.61
N MET A 73 6.30 20.03 -12.12
CA MET A 73 6.35 19.39 -10.80
C MET A 73 6.66 20.35 -9.65
N LYS A 74 6.97 21.62 -9.92
CA LYS A 74 7.31 22.60 -8.87
C LYS A 74 6.24 22.72 -7.80
N LYS A 75 4.96 22.75 -8.17
CA LYS A 75 3.83 22.79 -7.22
C LYS A 75 3.76 21.52 -6.36
N THR A 76 3.94 20.34 -6.97
CA THR A 76 3.97 19.06 -6.27
C THR A 76 5.15 18.95 -5.32
N ILE A 77 6.34 19.40 -5.73
CA ILE A 77 7.54 19.42 -4.89
C ILE A 77 7.35 20.34 -3.69
N ILE A 78 6.70 21.50 -3.85
CA ILE A 78 6.38 22.40 -2.73
C ILE A 78 5.38 21.73 -1.79
N ALA A 79 4.31 21.15 -2.32
CA ALA A 79 3.31 20.44 -1.51
C ALA A 79 3.87 19.22 -0.74
N GLU A 80 4.90 18.56 -1.26
CA GLU A 80 5.57 17.43 -0.61
C GLU A 80 6.64 17.85 0.43
N ASN A 81 7.14 19.09 0.38
CA ASN A 81 8.22 19.56 1.26
C ASN A 81 7.77 20.60 2.30
N ASP A 82 6.62 21.26 2.10
CA ASP A 82 6.07 22.19 3.07
C ASP A 82 5.32 21.41 4.16
N GLU A 83 5.81 21.46 5.39
CA GLU A 83 5.26 20.72 6.54
C GLU A 83 3.77 21.02 6.78
N ARG A 84 3.31 22.25 6.50
CA ARG A 84 1.90 22.63 6.66
C ARG A 84 1.02 21.94 5.64
N LEU A 85 1.48 21.89 4.38
CA LEU A 85 0.76 21.22 3.30
C LEU A 85 0.82 19.70 3.45
N VAL A 86 1.93 19.17 3.97
CA VAL A 86 2.06 17.75 4.31
C VAL A 86 1.11 17.36 5.44
N ALA A 87 0.99 18.18 6.49
CA ALA A 87 0.05 17.92 7.58
C ALA A 87 -1.40 17.90 7.08
N LEU A 88 -1.79 18.90 6.29
CA LEU A 88 -3.14 18.99 5.70
C LEU A 88 -3.43 17.80 4.77
N LYS A 89 -2.45 17.43 3.94
CA LYS A 89 -2.54 16.25 3.07
C LYS A 89 -2.70 14.97 3.89
N ASN A 90 -1.90 14.79 4.94
CA ASN A 90 -1.97 13.60 5.79
C ASN A 90 -3.33 13.49 6.50
N GLU A 91 -3.93 14.60 6.90
CA GLU A 91 -5.27 14.62 7.48
C GLU A 91 -6.34 14.19 6.46
N ALA A 92 -6.28 14.75 5.25
CA ALA A 92 -7.18 14.37 4.16
C ALA A 92 -7.00 12.89 3.73
N ASP A 93 -5.75 12.42 3.64
CA ASP A 93 -5.42 11.03 3.34
C ASP A 93 -5.91 10.09 4.44
N ALA A 94 -5.78 10.47 5.72
CA ALA A 94 -6.30 9.69 6.84
C ALA A 94 -7.84 9.61 6.84
N GLY A 95 -8.53 10.70 6.49
CA GLY A 95 -9.97 10.71 6.30
C GLY A 95 -10.41 9.79 5.16
N THR A 96 -9.71 9.88 4.02
CA THR A 96 -9.95 9.04 2.85
C THR A 96 -9.70 7.56 3.15
N LEU A 97 -8.64 7.25 3.90
CA LEU A 97 -8.30 5.87 4.29
C LEU A 97 -9.40 5.26 5.16
N LYS A 98 -9.94 6.00 6.13
CA LYS A 98 -11.06 5.55 6.95
C LYS A 98 -12.32 5.29 6.13
N LEU A 99 -12.63 6.18 5.19
CA LEU A 99 -13.75 6.01 4.29
C LEU A 99 -13.57 4.76 3.42
N LEU A 100 -12.38 4.57 2.86
CA LEU A 100 -12.05 3.40 2.04
C LEU A 100 -12.13 2.11 2.84
N GLN A 101 -11.64 2.11 4.09
CA GLN A 101 -11.79 0.97 5.00
C GLN A 101 -13.26 0.65 5.28
N GLY A 102 -14.10 1.66 5.49
CA GLY A 102 -15.54 1.48 5.66
C GLY A 102 -16.22 0.87 4.43
N ILE A 103 -15.88 1.35 3.24
CA ILE A 103 -16.37 0.80 1.97
C ILE A 103 -15.92 -0.65 1.78
N LEU A 104 -14.64 -0.93 2.02
CA LEU A 104 -14.08 -2.29 1.95
C LEU A 104 -14.75 -3.23 2.95
N PHE A 105 -15.01 -2.76 4.17
CA PHE A 105 -15.72 -3.51 5.19
C PHE A 105 -17.16 -3.81 4.74
N LEU A 106 -17.90 -2.82 4.22
CA LEU A 106 -19.24 -3.02 3.69
C LEU A 106 -19.25 -4.00 2.52
N ALA A 107 -18.31 -3.87 1.58
CA ALA A 107 -18.19 -4.76 0.43
C ALA A 107 -17.88 -6.21 0.89
N TYR A 108 -16.99 -6.37 1.86
CA TYR A 108 -16.65 -7.66 2.45
C TYR A 108 -17.88 -8.33 3.09
N PHE A 109 -18.62 -7.62 3.95
CA PHE A 109 -19.82 -8.18 4.56
C PHE A 109 -20.94 -8.40 3.54
N GLY A 110 -21.12 -7.48 2.60
CA GLY A 110 -22.08 -7.62 1.51
C GLY A 110 -21.85 -8.90 0.72
N TYR A 111 -20.62 -9.17 0.29
CA TYR A 111 -20.28 -10.40 -0.41
C TYR A 111 -20.46 -11.65 0.47
N THR A 112 -20.07 -11.57 1.75
CA THR A 112 -20.23 -12.67 2.72
C THR A 112 -21.69 -13.07 2.92
N PHE A 113 -22.61 -12.10 2.94
CA PHE A 113 -24.04 -12.39 3.08
C PHE A 113 -24.67 -12.95 1.80
N ILE A 114 -24.15 -12.61 0.62
CA ILE A 114 -24.67 -13.12 -0.65
C ILE A 114 -24.19 -14.56 -0.89
N PHE A 115 -22.92 -14.87 -0.61
CA PHE A 115 -22.32 -16.19 -0.87
C PHE A 115 -21.62 -16.75 0.38
N PRO A 116 -22.38 -17.14 1.43
CA PRO A 116 -21.79 -17.58 2.68
C PRO A 116 -20.96 -18.85 2.52
N GLU A 117 -21.44 -19.85 1.77
CA GLU A 117 -20.76 -21.15 1.64
C GLU A 117 -19.36 -21.03 1.03
N GLU A 118 -19.21 -20.22 -0.03
CA GLU A 118 -17.92 -19.98 -0.70
C GLU A 118 -16.94 -19.26 0.22
N VAL A 119 -17.45 -18.32 1.02
CA VAL A 119 -16.69 -17.54 1.98
C VAL A 119 -16.17 -18.40 3.13
N PHE A 120 -17.04 -19.20 3.76
CA PHE A 120 -16.65 -20.05 4.88
C PHE A 120 -15.66 -21.15 4.46
N ALA A 121 -15.71 -21.60 3.20
CA ALA A 121 -14.78 -22.59 2.66
C ALA A 121 -13.37 -22.03 2.34
N THR A 122 -13.22 -20.71 2.18
CA THR A 122 -11.99 -20.11 1.63
C THR A 122 -11.13 -19.44 2.70
N ALA A 123 -9.93 -19.98 2.96
CA ALA A 123 -8.97 -19.42 3.94
C ALA A 123 -8.54 -17.97 3.64
N GLY A 124 -8.53 -17.58 2.35
CA GLY A 124 -8.19 -16.22 1.93
C GLY A 124 -9.15 -15.16 2.48
N TRP A 125 -10.44 -15.50 2.61
CA TRP A 125 -11.46 -14.56 3.08
C TRP A 125 -11.27 -14.22 4.57
N TRP A 126 -10.88 -15.19 5.38
CA TRP A 126 -10.52 -14.99 6.79
C TRP A 126 -9.22 -14.21 6.94
N THR A 127 -8.25 -14.45 6.06
CA THR A 127 -6.99 -13.70 6.05
C THR A 127 -7.24 -12.21 5.79
N LEU A 128 -8.14 -11.88 4.86
CA LEU A 128 -8.57 -10.51 4.60
C LEU A 128 -9.26 -9.87 5.80
N LEU A 129 -10.12 -10.61 6.53
CA LEU A 129 -10.76 -10.10 7.74
C LEU A 129 -9.75 -9.78 8.84
N VAL A 130 -8.80 -10.68 9.08
CA VAL A 130 -7.75 -10.48 10.08
C VAL A 130 -6.91 -9.26 9.71
N LEU A 131 -6.51 -9.11 8.43
CA LEU A 131 -5.78 -7.94 7.96
C LEU A 131 -6.57 -6.63 8.14
N LEU A 132 -7.88 -6.65 7.86
CA LEU A 132 -8.77 -5.51 8.05
C LEU A 132 -8.85 -5.11 9.54
N LEU A 133 -9.02 -6.08 10.43
CA LEU A 133 -9.06 -5.86 11.88
C LEU A 133 -7.72 -5.33 12.41
N VAL A 134 -6.60 -5.93 11.99
CA VAL A 134 -5.26 -5.45 12.35
C VAL A 134 -5.05 -4.03 11.85
N SER A 135 -5.51 -3.68 10.64
CA SER A 135 -5.42 -2.33 10.09
C SER A 135 -6.16 -1.30 10.96
N LEU A 136 -7.38 -1.62 11.41
CA LEU A 136 -8.17 -0.76 12.29
C LEU A 136 -7.53 -0.62 13.68
N LEU A 137 -7.04 -1.72 14.26
CA LEU A 137 -6.35 -1.71 15.56
C LEU A 137 -5.02 -0.93 15.50
N ALA A 138 -4.24 -1.13 14.44
CA ALA A 138 -2.98 -0.41 14.23
C ALA A 138 -3.22 1.10 14.14
N GLN A 139 -4.25 1.54 13.42
CA GLN A 139 -4.63 2.96 13.37
C GLN A 139 -5.04 3.50 14.75
N SER A 140 -5.82 2.74 15.52
CA SER A 140 -6.25 3.13 16.87
C SER A 140 -5.05 3.28 17.81
N LEU A 141 -4.14 2.30 17.80
CA LEU A 141 -2.91 2.33 18.60
C LEU A 141 -1.99 3.49 18.21
N LEU A 142 -1.81 3.75 16.91
CA LEU A 142 -1.00 4.88 16.44
C LEU A 142 -1.57 6.21 16.93
N ARG A 143 -2.90 6.38 16.82
CA ARG A 143 -3.60 7.58 17.28
C ARG A 143 -3.46 7.78 18.79
N HIS A 144 -3.57 6.71 19.57
CA HIS A 144 -3.40 6.77 21.01
C HIS A 144 -1.96 7.14 21.42
N ARG A 145 -0.95 6.56 20.75
CA ARG A 145 0.47 6.89 20.97
C ARG A 145 0.78 8.36 20.65
N LEU A 146 0.25 8.88 19.54
CA LEU A 146 0.41 10.28 19.14
C LEU A 146 -0.24 11.23 20.14
N SER A 147 -1.46 10.93 20.58
CA SER A 147 -2.17 11.72 21.60
C SER A 147 -1.41 11.75 22.94
N LYS A 148 -0.89 10.60 23.39
CA LYS A 148 -0.10 10.53 24.63
C LYS A 148 1.24 11.27 24.51
N SER A 149 1.88 11.24 23.34
CA SER A 149 3.14 11.95 23.08
C SER A 149 2.97 13.48 23.06
N GLN A 150 1.83 13.99 22.60
CA GLN A 150 1.51 15.41 22.65
C GLN A 150 1.24 15.88 24.09
N ALA A 151 0.55 15.07 24.89
CA ALA A 151 0.26 15.38 26.29
C ALA A 151 1.50 15.34 27.23
N SER A 152 2.63 14.78 26.78
CA SER A 152 3.91 14.77 27.52
C SER A 152 4.91 15.82 27.04
N ALA A 153 4.57 16.59 26.00
CA ALA A 153 5.40 17.65 25.43
C ALA A 153 4.89 19.06 25.77
N GLU A 154 3.72 19.15 26.43
CA GLU A 154 3.22 20.32 27.18
C GLU A 154 3.67 20.23 28.64
#